data_AF-A0A392PTG0-F1
#
_entry.id   AF-A0A392PTG0-F1
#
_cell.length_a   1.000
_cell.length_b   1.000
_cell.length_c   1.000
_cell.angle_alpha   90.00
_cell.angle_beta   90.00
_cell.angle_gamma   90.00
#
_symmetry.space_group_name_H-M   'P 1'
#
loop_
_entity.id
_entity.type
_entity.pdbx_description
1 polymer ?
#
loop_
_entity_poly.entity_id
_entity_poly.type
_entity_poly.pdbx_seq_one_letter_code
_entity_poly.pdbx_strand_id
1 'polypeptide(L)' 'MRHPVFQTTLISLFFWKLGGLWWDCIALPDDIDSSDEASFRMQIKELAFESLQLLQTAIFDKE' A
#
# COMPACT_ATOMS: atom_id res chain seq x y z
N MET A 1 -23.25 14.52 -14.17
CA MET A 1 -22.81 14.05 -12.83
C MET A 1 -22.18 12.67 -13.02
N ARG A 2 -20.85 12.58 -13.08
CA ARG A 2 -20.13 11.35 -13.45
C ARG A 2 -19.55 10.74 -12.16
N HIS A 3 -20.03 9.55 -11.82
CA HIS A 3 -19.77 8.83 -10.57
C HIS A 3 -18.27 8.54 -10.33
N PRO A 4 -17.77 8.68 -9.08
CA PRO A 4 -16.39 8.32 -8.69
C PRO A 4 -16.21 6.83 -8.31
N VAL A 5 -17.20 5.97 -8.54
CA VAL A 5 -17.26 4.62 -7.97
C VAL A 5 -16.49 3.56 -8.78
N PHE A 6 -16.12 3.85 -10.03
CA PHE A 6 -15.49 2.86 -10.91
C PHE A 6 -13.96 2.75 -10.79
N GLN A 7 -13.26 3.77 -10.25
CA GLN A 7 -11.81 3.72 -10.07
C GLN A 7 -11.38 3.04 -8.76
N THR A 8 -12.20 3.10 -7.71
CA THR A 8 -11.92 2.45 -6.43
C THR A 8 -11.85 0.93 -6.54
N THR A 9 -12.65 0.32 -7.42
CA THR A 9 -12.67 -1.14 -7.63
C THR A 9 -11.39 -1.65 -8.28
N LEU A 10 -10.81 -0.94 -9.25
CA LEU A 10 -9.60 -1.37 -9.96
C LEU A 10 -8.35 -1.22 -9.10
N ILE A 11 -8.26 -0.15 -8.31
CA ILE A 11 -7.17 0.04 -7.34
C ILE A 11 -7.27 -1.00 -6.22
N SER A 12 -8.48 -1.29 -5.72
CA SER A 12 -8.68 -2.35 -4.72
C SER A 12 -8.32 -3.74 -5.25
N LEU A 13 -8.60 -4.04 -6.52
CA LEU A 13 -8.19 -5.28 -7.17
C LEU A 13 -6.68 -5.34 -7.44
N PHE A 14 -6.04 -4.22 -7.80
CA PHE A 14 -4.58 -4.17 -7.95
C PHE A 14 -3.87 -4.37 -6.60
N PHE A 15 -4.39 -3.73 -5.55
CA PHE A 15 -3.90 -3.89 -4.18
C PHE A 15 -4.19 -5.29 -3.63
N TRP A 16 -5.30 -5.95 -3.99
CA TRP A 16 -5.58 -7.32 -3.55
C TRP A 16 -4.82 -8.38 -4.37
N LYS A 17 -4.58 -8.13 -5.66
CA LYS A 17 -3.90 -9.07 -6.57
C LYS A 17 -2.38 -9.07 -6.44
N LEU A 18 -1.77 -7.91 -6.14
CA LEU A 18 -0.36 -7.82 -5.76
C LEU A 18 -0.16 -7.97 -4.25
N GLY A 19 -1.14 -7.54 -3.44
CA GLY A 19 -1.09 -7.38 -1.99
C GLY A 19 -0.67 -8.56 -1.13
N GLY A 20 -1.06 -9.78 -1.51
CA GLY A 20 -0.75 -10.97 -0.71
C GLY A 20 0.70 -11.43 -0.87
N LEU A 21 1.14 -11.58 -2.12
CA LEU A 21 2.42 -12.25 -2.42
C LEU A 21 3.62 -11.33 -2.25
N TRP A 22 3.54 -10.06 -2.69
CA TRP A 22 4.66 -9.14 -2.53
C TRP A 22 4.98 -8.88 -1.06
N TRP A 23 3.98 -8.99 -0.18
CA TRP A 23 4.06 -8.65 1.23
C TRP A 23 4.66 -9.77 2.07
N ASP A 24 4.38 -11.02 1.70
CA ASP A 24 5.02 -12.20 2.29
C ASP A 24 6.46 -12.39 1.78
N CYS A 25 6.83 -11.76 0.65
CA CYS A 25 8.17 -11.80 0.07
C CYS A 25 9.12 -10.69 0.54
N ILE A 26 8.69 -9.76 1.41
CA ILE A 26 9.59 -8.75 1.98
C ILE A 26 10.52 -9.45 2.97
N ALA A 27 11.78 -9.60 2.59
CA ALA A 27 12.82 -10.10 3.49
C ALA A 27 12.98 -9.13 4.66
N LEU A 28 13.01 -9.69 5.87
CA LEU A 28 13.33 -8.92 7.06
C LEU A 28 14.83 -8.58 7.04
N PRO A 29 15.23 -7.33 7.33
CA PRO A 29 16.64 -6.99 7.53
C PRO A 29 17.21 -7.76 8.74
N ASP A 30 18.49 -8.10 8.68
CA ASP A 30 19.19 -8.85 9.76
C ASP A 30 19.21 -8.08 11.10
N ASP A 31 19.03 -6.76 11.06
CA ASP A 31 19.04 -5.87 12.23
C ASP A 31 17.69 -5.80 12.98
N ILE A 32 16.65 -6.49 12.50
CA ILE A 32 15.33 -6.47 13.14
C ILE A 32 15.12 -7.77 13.91
N ASP A 33 14.92 -7.63 15.22
CA ASP A 33 14.57 -8.75 16.08
C ASP A 33 13.20 -9.32 15.69
N SER A 34 13.05 -10.65 15.85
CA SER A 34 11.78 -11.32 15.55
C SER A 34 10.59 -10.78 16.36
N SER A 35 10.83 -10.17 17.53
CA SER A 35 9.80 -9.46 18.30
C SER A 35 9.28 -8.19 17.62
N ASP A 36 10.13 -7.52 16.84
CA ASP A 36 9.82 -6.24 16.20
C ASP A 36 9.38 -6.42 14.73
N GLU A 37 9.46 -7.63 14.20
CA GLU A 37 9.03 -7.97 12.84
C GLU A 37 7.59 -7.48 12.55
N ALA A 38 6.66 -7.73 13.47
CA ALA A 38 5.27 -7.32 13.29
C ALA A 38 5.12 -5.78 13.23
N SER A 39 5.87 -5.07 14.08
CA SER A 39 5.91 -3.61 14.12
C SER A 39 6.53 -3.04 12.84
N PHE A 40 7.65 -3.60 12.39
CA PHE A 40 8.31 -3.20 11.15
C PHE A 40 7.41 -3.40 9.93
N ARG A 41 6.78 -4.58 9.82
CA ARG A 41 5.81 -4.84 8.75
C ARG A 41 4.65 -3.85 8.81
N MET A 42 4.13 -3.52 9.99
CA MET A 42 3.06 -2.51 10.12
C MET A 42 3.50 -1.14 9.59
N GLN A 43 4.71 -0.69 9.96
CA GLN A 43 5.25 0.59 9.52
C GLN A 43 5.46 0.65 7.99
N ILE A 44 5.99 -0.41 7.37
CA ILE A 44 6.16 -0.45 5.91
C ILE A 44 4.78 -0.43 5.19
N LYS A 45 3.76 -1.05 5.80
CA LYS A 45 2.38 -1.04 5.28
C LYS A 45 1.80 0.37 5.31
N GLU A 46 1.95 1.06 6.43
CA GLU A 46 1.50 2.43 6.61
C GLU A 46 2.21 3.37 5.63
N LEU A 47 3.54 3.25 5.50
CA LEU A 47 4.33 4.05 4.57
C LEU A 47 3.93 3.84 3.10
N ALA A 48 3.71 2.58 2.69
CA ALA A 48 3.24 2.26 1.34
C ALA A 48 1.83 2.82 1.08
N PHE A 49 0.97 2.80 2.09
CA PHE A 49 -0.37 3.36 2.02
C PHE A 49 -0.33 4.89 1.89
N GLU A 50 0.44 5.57 2.73
CA GLU A 50 0.63 7.03 2.65
C GLU A 50 1.20 7.44 1.28
N SER A 51 2.22 6.73 0.80
CA SER A 51 2.80 6.97 -0.52
C SER A 51 1.77 6.81 -1.64
N LEU A 52 0.91 5.80 -1.54
CA LEU A 52 -0.18 5.60 -2.49
C LEU A 52 -1.21 6.73 -2.43
N GLN A 53 -1.57 7.18 -1.22
CA GLN A 53 -2.50 8.31 -1.06
C GLN A 53 -1.92 9.59 -1.66
N LEU A 54 -0.65 9.90 -1.41
CA LEU A 54 0.04 11.04 -2.00
C LEU A 54 0.04 10.96 -3.53
N LEU A 55 0.34 9.78 -4.09
CA LEU A 55 0.33 9.56 -5.53
C LEU A 55 -1.08 9.73 -6.12
N GLN A 56 -2.11 9.20 -5.45
CA GLN A 56 -3.50 9.40 -5.87
C GLN A 56 -3.88 10.87 -5.86
N THR A 57 -3.59 11.58 -4.77
CA THR A 57 -3.84 13.02 -4.67
C THR A 57 -3.14 13.76 -5.81
N ALA A 58 -1.85 13.50 -6.06
CA ALA A 58 -1.11 14.15 -7.15
C ALA A 58 -1.66 13.85 -8.55
N ILE A 59 -2.25 12.67 -8.77
CA ILE A 59 -2.86 12.29 -10.06
C ILE A 59 -4.26 12.90 -10.22
N PHE A 60 -5.02 13.03 -9.13
CA PHE A 60 -6.43 13.43 -9.15
C PHE A 60 -6.70 14.88 -8.79
N ASP A 61 -5.75 15.57 -8.15
CA ASP A 61 -5.76 17.03 -8.08
C ASP A 61 -5.64 17.54 -9.52
N LYS A 62 -6.78 17.93 -10.06
CA LYS A 62 -6.85 18.77 -11.27
C LYS A 62 -6.24 20.11 -10.92
N GLU A 63 -5.29 20.55 -11.74
CA GLU A 63 -4.84 21.95 -11.79
C GLU A 63 -5.99 22.94 -11.78
#